data_AF-A0A191T4N8-F1
#
_entry.id   AF-A0A191T4N8-F1
#
_cell.length_a   1.000
_cell.length_b   1.000
_cell.length_c   1.000
_cell.angle_alpha   90.00
_cell.angle_beta   90.00
_cell.angle_gamma   90.00
#
_symmetry.space_group_name_H-M   'P 1'
#
loop_
_entity.id
_entity.type
_entity.pdbx_description
1 polymer ?
#
loop_
_entity_poly.entity_id
_entity_poly.type
_entity_poly.pdbx_seq_one_letter_code
_entity_poly.pdbx_strand_id
1 'polypeptide(L)'
;MTDLVFTDTLVGTVVEVITLIAALGIVLMPSSIYAALCLGITLISIAFIYLLLDADFLAAAQILIYVGAINVLIVFAIMLVNQGGSGEKGGEGRGGFATLRPAPPSPSTSPTGASTPLGQKPWRHKSLAVIVTSLLSIPLALASNQSQWTLKGIQLTKDWAPLHPTSLIGAHLFQDFLLPFEVLSFLLLVALIGAIQMARISPGEANEE
;
A
#
# COMPACT_ATOMS: atom_id res chain seq x y z
N MET A 1 -12.54 17.80 -34.30
CA MET A 1 -13.29 17.29 -33.12
C MET A 1 -12.96 15.83 -32.84
N THR A 2 -12.85 14.97 -33.86
CA THR A 2 -12.44 13.55 -33.71
C THR A 2 -11.02 13.37 -33.17
N ASP A 3 -10.07 14.20 -33.58
CA ASP A 3 -8.66 14.04 -33.17
C ASP A 3 -8.43 14.35 -31.69
N LEU A 4 -9.19 15.29 -31.12
CA LEU A 4 -9.10 15.66 -29.70
C LEU A 4 -9.67 14.55 -28.80
N VAL A 5 -10.87 14.06 -29.12
CA VAL A 5 -11.51 12.95 -28.37
C VAL A 5 -10.66 11.68 -28.45
N PHE A 6 -10.08 11.40 -29.62
CA PHE A 6 -9.18 10.27 -29.80
C PHE A 6 -7.91 10.39 -28.94
N THR A 7 -7.31 11.58 -28.90
CA THR A 7 -6.11 11.84 -28.08
C THR A 7 -6.40 11.67 -26.59
N ASP A 8 -7.50 12.24 -26.08
CA ASP A 8 -7.88 12.12 -24.66
C ASP A 8 -8.13 10.66 -24.27
N THR A 9 -8.82 9.91 -25.13
CA THR A 9 -9.11 8.47 -24.89
C THR A 9 -7.84 7.62 -24.93
N LEU A 10 -6.96 7.89 -25.89
CA LEU A 10 -5.68 7.17 -26.02
C LEU A 10 -4.80 7.41 -24.79
N VAL A 11 -4.67 8.67 -24.38
CA VAL A 11 -3.88 9.06 -23.21
C VAL A 11 -4.46 8.42 -21.94
N GLY A 12 -5.79 8.46 -21.74
CA GLY A 12 -6.45 7.81 -20.60
C GLY A 12 -6.18 6.30 -20.55
N THR A 13 -6.35 5.62 -21.69
CA THR A 13 -6.13 4.16 -21.79
C THR A 13 -4.67 3.79 -21.46
N VAL A 14 -3.70 4.56 -21.94
CA VAL A 14 -2.27 4.33 -21.64
C VAL A 14 -2.01 4.46 -20.13
N VAL A 15 -2.58 5.47 -19.49
CA VAL A 15 -2.41 5.74 -18.05
C VAL A 15 -3.05 4.64 -17.21
N GLU A 16 -4.22 4.13 -17.60
CA GLU A 16 -4.88 2.99 -16.96
C GLU A 16 -4.02 1.72 -17.02
N VAL A 17 -3.45 1.41 -18.20
CA VAL A 17 -2.55 0.27 -18.36
C VAL A 17 -1.31 0.40 -17.46
N ILE A 18 -0.69 1.59 -17.42
CA ILE A 18 0.44 1.86 -16.52
C ILE A 18 0.03 1.68 -15.05
N THR A 19 -1.15 2.17 -14.67
CA THR A 19 -1.68 2.06 -13.30
C THR A 19 -1.87 0.59 -12.90
N LEU A 20 -2.44 -0.24 -13.79
CA LEU A 20 -2.62 -1.67 -13.54
C LEU A 20 -1.29 -2.41 -13.41
N ILE A 21 -0.32 -2.12 -14.29
CA ILE A 21 1.01 -2.74 -14.24
C ILE A 21 1.72 -2.34 -12.94
N ALA A 22 1.69 -1.07 -12.56
CA ALA A 22 2.33 -0.59 -11.34
C ALA A 22 1.64 -1.15 -10.08
N ALA A 23 0.30 -1.22 -10.05
CA ALA A 23 -0.46 -1.81 -8.96
C ALA A 23 -0.16 -3.31 -8.80
N LEU A 24 -0.04 -4.03 -9.91
CA LEU A 24 0.40 -5.42 -9.90
C LEU A 24 1.85 -5.53 -9.37
N GLY A 25 2.71 -4.59 -9.73
CA GLY A 25 4.07 -4.46 -9.19
C GLY A 25 4.10 -4.31 -7.66
N ILE A 26 3.22 -3.50 -7.06
CA ILE A 26 3.16 -3.33 -5.58
C ILE A 26 3.00 -4.68 -4.87
N VAL A 27 2.18 -5.57 -5.43
CA VAL A 27 1.83 -6.86 -4.80
C VAL A 27 2.82 -7.97 -5.15
N LEU A 28 3.37 -7.95 -6.36
CA LEU A 28 4.26 -9.01 -6.84
C LEU A 28 5.72 -8.82 -6.41
N MET A 29 6.15 -7.59 -6.11
CA MET A 29 7.56 -7.30 -5.81
C MET A 29 7.96 -7.88 -4.44
N PRO A 30 8.96 -8.78 -4.38
CA PRO A 30 9.40 -9.39 -3.12
C PRO A 30 10.12 -8.44 -2.16
N SER A 31 10.57 -7.29 -2.66
CA SER A 31 11.37 -6.31 -1.94
C SER A 31 10.53 -5.10 -1.55
N SER A 32 10.48 -4.79 -0.25
CA SER A 32 9.64 -3.72 0.30
C SER A 32 9.96 -2.35 -0.30
N ILE A 33 11.25 -2.05 -0.55
CA ILE A 33 11.67 -0.79 -1.18
C ILE A 33 11.05 -0.64 -2.58
N TYR A 34 11.14 -1.67 -3.42
CA TYR A 34 10.64 -1.60 -4.80
C TYR A 34 9.11 -1.58 -4.85
N ALA A 35 8.44 -2.26 -3.91
CA ALA A 35 6.98 -2.19 -3.76
C ALA A 35 6.52 -0.75 -3.42
N ALA A 36 7.22 -0.04 -2.53
CA ALA A 36 6.91 1.34 -2.19
C ALA A 36 7.24 2.33 -3.33
N LEU A 37 8.30 2.08 -4.11
CA LEU A 37 8.55 2.87 -5.33
C LEU A 37 7.46 2.64 -6.40
N CYS A 38 6.97 1.40 -6.56
CA CYS A 38 5.82 1.10 -7.43
C CYS A 38 4.53 1.78 -6.94
N LEU A 39 4.33 1.89 -5.62
CA LEU A 39 3.22 2.66 -5.03
C LEU A 39 3.29 4.12 -5.47
N GLY A 40 4.47 4.75 -5.42
CA GLY A 40 4.69 6.09 -5.95
C GLY A 40 4.25 6.25 -7.41
N ILE A 41 4.58 5.29 -8.28
CA ILE A 41 4.16 5.30 -9.69
C ILE A 41 2.64 5.26 -9.82
N THR A 42 1.94 4.41 -9.05
CA THR A 42 0.46 4.39 -9.09
C THR A 42 -0.16 5.71 -8.64
N LEU A 43 0.40 6.35 -7.62
CA LEU A 43 -0.11 7.62 -7.10
C LEU A 43 0.09 8.76 -8.12
N ILE A 44 1.20 8.74 -8.85
CA ILE A 44 1.46 9.69 -9.95
C ILE A 44 0.49 9.43 -11.11
N SER A 45 0.25 8.17 -11.50
CA SER A 45 -0.72 7.86 -12.55
C SER A 45 -2.13 8.31 -12.16
N ILE A 46 -2.54 8.13 -10.90
CA ILE A 46 -3.84 8.63 -10.40
C ILE A 46 -3.90 10.16 -10.47
N ALA A 47 -2.82 10.87 -10.12
CA ALA A 47 -2.77 12.34 -10.27
C ALA A 47 -2.96 12.76 -11.74
N PHE A 48 -2.39 12.00 -12.67
CA PHE A 48 -2.56 12.24 -14.10
C PHE A 48 -4.00 11.96 -14.58
N ILE A 49 -4.67 10.92 -14.04
CA ILE A 49 -6.11 10.70 -14.26
C ILE A 49 -6.94 11.91 -13.77
N TYR A 50 -6.57 12.51 -12.63
CA TYR A 50 -7.23 13.73 -12.16
C TYR A 50 -7.02 14.94 -13.08
N LEU A 51 -5.85 15.07 -13.72
CA LEU A 51 -5.64 16.11 -14.75
C LEU A 51 -6.50 15.87 -15.99
N LEU A 52 -6.64 14.61 -16.43
CA LEU A 52 -7.53 14.25 -17.54
C LEU A 52 -9.01 14.54 -17.23
N LEU A 53 -9.38 14.57 -15.95
CA LEU A 53 -10.72 14.87 -15.46
C LEU A 53 -10.93 16.38 -15.17
N ASP A 54 -10.03 17.26 -15.60
CA ASP A 54 -10.04 18.71 -15.32
C ASP A 54 -10.05 19.04 -13.80
N ALA A 55 -9.48 18.15 -12.96
CA ALA A 55 -9.43 18.29 -11.50
C ALA A 55 -8.04 18.77 -11.01
N ASP A 56 -7.61 19.95 -11.45
CA ASP A 56 -6.24 20.48 -11.23
C ASP A 56 -5.83 20.58 -9.77
N PHE A 57 -6.72 21.10 -8.90
CA PHE A 57 -6.45 21.20 -7.47
C PHE A 57 -6.24 19.82 -6.83
N LEU A 58 -7.05 18.84 -7.22
CA LEU A 58 -6.99 17.49 -6.67
C LEU A 58 -5.76 16.74 -7.19
N ALA A 59 -5.38 16.93 -8.45
CA ALA A 59 -4.13 16.43 -9.02
C ALA A 59 -2.90 17.00 -8.29
N ALA A 60 -2.88 18.31 -8.04
CA ALA A 60 -1.80 18.95 -7.29
C ALA A 60 -1.72 18.44 -5.83
N ALA A 61 -2.87 18.31 -5.16
CA ALA A 61 -2.94 17.75 -3.82
C ALA A 61 -2.48 16.27 -3.78
N GLN A 62 -2.82 15.48 -4.81
CA GLN A 62 -2.39 14.09 -4.95
C GLN A 62 -0.86 13.98 -5.00
N ILE A 63 -0.21 14.83 -5.80
CA ILE A 63 1.25 14.86 -5.89
C ILE A 63 1.87 15.35 -4.58
N LEU A 64 1.34 16.42 -3.97
CA LEU A 64 1.93 17.01 -2.76
C LEU A 64 1.81 16.08 -1.54
N ILE A 65 0.61 15.57 -1.28
CA ILE A 65 0.30 14.82 -0.05
C ILE A 65 0.65 13.35 -0.22
N TYR A 66 0.16 12.70 -1.26
CA TYR A 66 0.34 11.26 -1.40
C TYR A 66 1.71 10.90 -1.96
N VAL A 67 2.14 11.52 -3.06
CA VAL A 67 3.46 11.23 -3.63
C VAL A 67 4.57 11.88 -2.80
N GLY A 68 4.40 13.13 -2.41
CA GLY A 68 5.45 13.95 -1.78
C GLY A 68 5.63 13.73 -0.28
N ALA A 69 4.55 13.55 0.49
CA ALA A 69 4.64 13.38 1.94
C ALA A 69 4.48 11.91 2.35
N ILE A 70 3.33 11.30 2.06
CA ILE A 70 2.98 9.96 2.57
C ILE A 70 3.89 8.90 1.94
N ASN A 71 4.04 8.86 0.62
CA ASN A 71 4.86 7.85 -0.04
C ASN A 71 6.35 8.01 0.29
N VAL A 72 6.86 9.25 0.34
CA VAL A 72 8.24 9.50 0.80
C VAL A 72 8.42 9.06 2.25
N LEU A 73 7.46 9.33 3.15
CA LEU A 73 7.50 8.85 4.53
C LEU A 73 7.50 7.32 4.61
N ILE A 74 6.69 6.65 3.79
CA ILE A 74 6.67 5.18 3.71
C ILE A 74 8.02 4.66 3.23
N VAL A 75 8.57 5.20 2.13
CA VAL A 75 9.88 4.81 1.59
C VAL A 75 10.99 5.07 2.62
N PHE A 76 10.95 6.20 3.30
CA PHE A 76 11.90 6.52 4.35
C PHE A 76 11.79 5.56 5.54
N ALA A 77 10.57 5.27 6.01
CA ALA A 77 10.32 4.36 7.11
C ALA A 77 10.81 2.94 6.80
N ILE A 78 10.52 2.42 5.59
CA ILE A 78 11.00 1.09 5.18
C ILE A 78 12.52 1.07 4.96
N MET A 79 13.14 2.20 4.60
CA MET A 79 14.60 2.29 4.52
C MET A 79 15.25 2.30 5.90
N LEU A 80 14.66 3.02 6.86
CA LEU A 80 15.14 3.05 8.25
C LEU A 80 14.98 1.70 8.95
N VAL A 81 13.87 0.99 8.69
CA VAL A 81 13.60 -0.33 9.30
C VAL A 81 14.40 -1.47 8.66
N ASN A 82 15.04 -1.23 7.51
CA ASN A 82 15.77 -2.26 6.77
C ASN A 82 17.16 -2.52 7.39
N GLN A 83 17.15 -3.17 8.55
CA GLN A 83 18.33 -3.74 9.20
C GLN A 83 18.06 -5.18 9.63
N GLY A 84 18.90 -6.10 9.14
CA GLY A 84 19.19 -7.39 9.78
C GLY A 84 18.39 -8.59 9.30
N GLY A 85 18.88 -9.29 8.27
CA GLY A 85 18.31 -10.57 7.87
C GLY A 85 19.07 -11.34 6.80
N SER A 86 20.40 -11.26 6.76
CA SER A 86 21.22 -12.18 5.95
C SER A 86 22.43 -12.59 6.74
N GLY A 87 22.20 -13.47 7.72
CA GLY A 87 23.23 -13.90 8.65
C GLY A 87 22.88 -15.22 9.34
N GLU A 88 22.35 -16.21 8.62
CA GLU A 88 22.39 -17.60 9.12
C GLU A 88 22.43 -18.60 7.96
N LYS A 89 23.61 -18.70 7.34
CA LYS A 89 24.07 -19.99 6.82
C LYS A 89 25.04 -20.54 7.86
N GLY A 90 24.48 -21.27 8.83
CA GLY A 90 25.26 -22.05 9.78
C GLY A 90 26.22 -22.95 9.02
N GLY A 91 27.52 -22.71 9.23
CA GLY A 91 28.58 -23.54 8.73
C GLY A 91 28.54 -24.89 9.42
N GLU A 92 28.22 -25.93 8.68
CA GLU A 92 28.44 -27.32 9.08
C GLU A 92 29.95 -27.59 9.04
N GLY A 93 30.59 -27.32 10.18
CA GLY A 93 32.00 -27.58 10.44
C GLY A 93 32.29 -29.08 10.33
N ARG A 94 32.88 -29.46 9.18
CA ARG A 94 33.62 -30.71 9.02
C ARG A 94 34.86 -30.66 9.90
N GLY A 95 34.83 -31.30 11.05
CA GLY A 95 35.98 -31.52 11.94
C GLY A 95 35.65 -32.56 12.99
N GLY A 96 36.21 -33.76 12.85
CA GLY A 96 35.74 -34.96 13.54
C GLY A 96 36.20 -35.15 14.98
N PHE A 97 35.60 -36.15 15.62
CA PHE A 97 36.24 -36.97 16.64
C PHE A 97 35.48 -38.29 16.80
N ALA A 98 36.21 -39.40 16.71
CA ALA A 98 35.70 -40.73 16.94
C ALA A 98 35.39 -40.92 18.44
N THR A 99 34.14 -41.28 18.75
CA THR A 99 33.81 -42.01 19.98
C THR A 99 33.18 -43.34 19.59
N LEU A 100 34.01 -44.37 19.45
CA LEU A 100 33.59 -45.77 19.30
C LEU A 100 33.00 -46.24 20.63
N ARG A 101 31.67 -46.20 20.75
CA ARG A 101 30.96 -46.85 21.85
C ARG A 101 30.08 -47.96 21.25
N PRO A 102 30.22 -49.23 21.68
CA PRO A 102 29.37 -50.31 21.18
C PRO A 102 27.92 -50.11 21.63
N ALA A 103 26.98 -50.36 20.72
CA ALA A 103 25.55 -50.16 20.90
C ALA A 103 24.95 -51.14 21.94
N PRO A 104 24.07 -50.70 22.84
CA PRO A 104 23.29 -51.60 23.68
C PRO A 104 22.12 -52.24 22.90
N PRO A 105 21.75 -53.50 23.19
CA PRO A 105 20.59 -54.16 22.56
C PRO A 105 19.27 -53.60 23.09
N SER A 106 18.37 -53.20 22.19
CA SER A 106 16.96 -52.87 22.48
C SER A 106 16.08 -54.13 22.47
N PRO A 107 15.05 -54.24 23.33
CA PRO A 107 13.70 -54.13 22.75
C PRO A 107 12.61 -53.49 23.66
N SER A 108 11.73 -52.75 22.96
CA SER A 108 10.31 -52.41 23.24
C SER A 108 9.93 -51.67 24.53
N THR A 109 9.35 -50.46 24.40
CA THR A 109 7.91 -50.19 24.58
C THR A 109 7.60 -48.68 24.49
N SER A 110 6.45 -48.36 23.86
CA SER A 110 5.74 -47.07 23.82
C SER A 110 6.17 -46.04 22.75
N PRO A 111 5.34 -45.80 21.72
CA PRO A 111 5.45 -44.65 20.84
C PRO A 111 4.65 -43.48 21.45
N THR A 112 5.31 -42.58 22.19
CA THR A 112 4.64 -41.41 22.78
C THR A 112 5.47 -40.16 22.57
N GLY A 113 4.96 -39.23 21.77
CA GLY A 113 5.48 -37.87 21.68
C GLY A 113 6.37 -37.58 20.46
N ALA A 114 5.96 -38.00 19.26
CA ALA A 114 6.48 -37.40 18.04
C ALA A 114 6.06 -35.92 18.02
N SER A 115 7.00 -35.02 18.37
CA SER A 115 6.90 -33.60 18.04
C SER A 115 6.88 -33.49 16.52
N THR A 116 5.69 -33.56 15.96
CA THR A 116 5.45 -33.31 14.53
C THR A 116 5.95 -31.90 14.27
N PRO A 117 6.99 -31.71 13.43
CA PRO A 117 7.30 -30.38 12.95
C PRO A 117 6.09 -29.99 12.13
N LEU A 118 5.31 -29.03 12.61
CA LEU A 118 4.22 -28.46 11.85
C LEU A 118 4.85 -27.84 10.61
N GLY A 119 4.87 -28.62 9.53
CA GLY A 119 5.02 -28.14 8.18
C GLY A 119 3.83 -27.25 7.90
N GLN A 120 3.92 -26.00 8.39
CA GLN A 120 2.99 -24.95 8.06
C GLN A 120 3.15 -24.71 6.57
N LYS A 121 2.39 -25.47 5.77
CA LYS A 121 2.37 -25.42 4.32
C LYS A 121 2.05 -23.97 3.92
N PRO A 122 3.03 -23.18 3.44
CA PRO A 122 2.89 -21.74 3.29
C PRO A 122 2.02 -21.34 2.07
N TRP A 123 1.24 -22.29 1.55
CA TRP A 123 0.61 -22.21 0.23
C TRP A 123 -0.92 -22.12 0.29
N ARG A 124 -1.55 -22.34 1.45
CA ARG A 124 -3.02 -22.27 1.53
C ARG A 124 -3.56 -20.84 1.72
N HIS A 125 -2.81 -19.94 2.35
CA HIS A 125 -3.27 -18.58 2.65
C HIS A 125 -3.14 -17.61 1.45
N LYS A 126 -2.16 -17.82 0.56
CA LYS A 126 -1.99 -17.00 -0.65
C LYS A 126 -3.12 -17.22 -1.66
N SER A 127 -3.53 -18.47 -1.88
CA SER A 127 -4.67 -18.79 -2.74
C SER A 127 -5.99 -18.30 -2.15
N LEU A 128 -6.13 -18.32 -0.81
CA LEU A 128 -7.32 -17.77 -0.13
C LEU A 128 -7.42 -16.26 -0.32
N ALA A 129 -6.30 -15.53 -0.24
CA ALA A 129 -6.27 -14.10 -0.52
C ALA A 129 -6.71 -13.77 -1.96
N VAL A 130 -6.22 -14.53 -2.95
CA VAL A 130 -6.65 -14.34 -4.35
C VAL A 130 -8.14 -14.63 -4.53
N ILE A 131 -8.66 -15.68 -3.89
CA ILE A 131 -10.08 -16.01 -3.96
C ILE A 131 -10.93 -14.91 -3.33
N VAL A 132 -10.54 -14.38 -2.17
CA VAL A 132 -11.27 -13.31 -1.48
C VAL A 132 -11.24 -12.01 -2.27
N THR A 133 -10.06 -11.59 -2.76
CA THR A 133 -9.95 -10.40 -3.61
C THR A 133 -10.76 -10.56 -4.89
N SER A 134 -10.72 -11.74 -5.51
CA SER A 134 -11.51 -12.05 -6.72
C SER A 134 -13.02 -12.06 -6.45
N LEU A 135 -13.44 -12.63 -5.32
CA LEU A 135 -14.83 -12.67 -4.86
C LEU A 135 -15.39 -11.27 -4.61
N LEU A 136 -14.56 -10.31 -4.17
CA LEU A 136 -14.98 -8.93 -3.97
C LEU A 136 -14.95 -8.11 -5.26
N SER A 137 -13.90 -8.25 -6.08
CA SER A 137 -13.68 -7.41 -7.26
C SER A 137 -14.57 -7.76 -8.47
N ILE A 138 -14.77 -9.06 -8.76
CA ILE A 138 -15.54 -9.50 -9.94
C ILE A 138 -17.02 -9.05 -9.89
N PRO A 139 -17.79 -9.30 -8.81
CA PRO A 139 -19.18 -8.87 -8.78
C PRO A 139 -19.32 -7.35 -8.78
N LEU A 140 -18.38 -6.61 -8.18
CA LEU A 140 -18.37 -5.15 -8.21
C LEU A 140 -18.15 -4.61 -9.64
N ALA A 141 -17.22 -5.20 -10.41
CA ALA A 141 -16.98 -4.83 -11.80
C ALA A 141 -18.21 -5.10 -12.69
N LEU A 142 -18.89 -6.24 -12.48
CA LEU A 142 -20.12 -6.57 -13.21
C LEU A 142 -21.26 -5.62 -12.85
N ALA A 143 -21.42 -5.29 -11.56
CA ALA A 143 -22.41 -4.32 -11.10
C ALA A 143 -22.18 -2.94 -11.71
N SER A 144 -20.92 -2.48 -11.76
CA SER A 144 -20.54 -1.19 -12.34
C SER A 144 -20.88 -1.08 -13.84
N ASN A 145 -20.78 -2.19 -14.59
CA ASN A 145 -21.05 -2.19 -16.03
C ASN A 145 -22.57 -2.22 -16.36
N GLN A 146 -23.38 -2.77 -15.44
CA GLN A 146 -24.84 -2.85 -15.62
C GLN A 146 -25.56 -1.61 -15.09
N SER A 147 -24.95 -0.88 -14.16
CA SER A 147 -25.50 0.36 -13.65
C SER A 147 -25.41 1.47 -14.70
N GLN A 148 -26.57 1.83 -15.27
CA GLN A 148 -26.72 3.07 -16.03
C GLN A 148 -26.67 4.24 -15.03
N TRP A 149 -25.46 4.69 -14.71
CA TRP A 149 -25.21 5.85 -13.85
C TRP A 149 -25.89 7.08 -14.46
N THR A 150 -27.15 7.29 -14.11
CA THR A 150 -27.96 8.39 -14.64
C THR A 150 -27.57 9.64 -13.89
N LEU A 151 -26.71 10.46 -14.49
CA LEU A 151 -26.37 11.79 -14.00
C LEU A 151 -27.58 12.72 -14.20
N LYS A 152 -28.62 12.55 -13.37
CA LYS A 152 -29.83 13.37 -13.45
C LYS A 152 -29.52 14.75 -12.88
N GLY A 153 -29.26 15.72 -13.76
CA GLY A 153 -29.07 17.13 -13.38
C GLY A 153 -27.66 17.70 -13.57
N ILE A 154 -26.70 16.94 -14.10
CA ILE A 154 -25.34 17.43 -14.36
C ILE A 154 -25.15 17.49 -15.88
N GLN A 155 -25.38 18.66 -16.48
CA GLN A 155 -24.95 18.94 -17.84
C GLN A 155 -23.42 19.11 -17.80
N LEU A 156 -22.68 18.09 -18.19
CA LEU A 156 -21.22 18.13 -18.33
C LEU A 156 -20.82 18.95 -19.56
N THR A 157 -21.25 20.21 -19.65
CA THR A 157 -20.68 21.14 -20.63
C THR A 157 -19.32 21.56 -20.09
N LYS A 158 -18.24 21.48 -20.88
CA LYS A 158 -16.88 21.85 -20.42
C LYS A 158 -16.73 23.33 -19.99
N ASP A 159 -17.84 24.07 -19.99
CA ASP A 159 -17.99 25.46 -19.54
C ASP A 159 -18.06 25.59 -18.01
N TRP A 160 -18.26 24.49 -17.25
CA TRP A 160 -18.26 24.50 -15.78
C TRP A 160 -16.86 24.58 -15.17
N ALA A 161 -15.79 24.37 -15.95
CA ALA A 161 -14.41 24.59 -15.49
C ALA A 161 -14.18 26.10 -15.41
N PRO A 162 -14.34 26.73 -14.22
CA PRO A 162 -14.16 28.16 -14.11
C PRO A 162 -12.71 28.45 -14.45
N LEU A 163 -12.38 29.64 -14.96
CA LEU A 163 -10.98 30.07 -15.16
C LEU A 163 -10.13 29.98 -13.87
N HIS A 164 -10.76 29.77 -12.71
CA HIS A 164 -10.15 29.62 -11.39
C HIS A 164 -10.77 28.46 -10.57
N PRO A 165 -10.56 27.17 -10.95
CA PRO A 165 -11.14 26.04 -10.24
C PRO A 165 -10.74 26.04 -8.76
N THR A 166 -9.48 26.36 -8.46
CA THR A 166 -8.94 26.45 -7.09
C THR A 166 -9.69 27.46 -6.21
N SER A 167 -10.13 28.59 -6.78
CA SER A 167 -10.85 29.63 -6.04
C SER A 167 -12.24 29.14 -5.61
N LEU A 168 -12.91 28.40 -6.49
CA LEU A 168 -14.23 27.82 -6.23
C LEU A 168 -14.15 26.74 -5.15
N ILE A 169 -13.17 25.83 -5.22
CA ILE A 169 -12.94 24.84 -4.16
C ILE A 169 -12.65 25.54 -2.83
N GLY A 170 -11.82 26.58 -2.83
CA GLY A 170 -11.53 27.37 -1.63
C GLY A 170 -12.79 27.99 -1.01
N ALA A 171 -13.66 28.59 -1.83
CA ALA A 171 -14.91 29.17 -1.35
C ALA A 171 -15.82 28.11 -0.68
N HIS A 172 -16.04 26.96 -1.33
CA HIS A 172 -16.84 25.89 -0.75
C HIS A 172 -16.22 25.30 0.52
N LEU A 173 -14.89 25.19 0.58
CA LEU A 173 -14.18 24.65 1.74
C LEU A 173 -14.38 25.52 3.00
N PHE A 174 -14.42 26.84 2.84
CA PHE A 174 -14.61 27.79 3.95
C PHE A 174 -16.06 28.21 4.19
N GLN A 175 -16.98 27.96 3.25
CA GLN A 175 -18.40 28.33 3.41
C GLN A 175 -19.27 27.14 3.77
N ASP A 176 -19.22 26.05 2.98
CA ASP A 176 -20.08 24.88 3.16
C ASP A 176 -19.43 23.81 4.05
N PHE A 177 -18.11 23.68 3.97
CA PHE A 177 -17.33 22.64 4.67
C PHE A 177 -16.50 23.16 5.84
N LEU A 178 -16.88 24.30 6.42
CA LEU A 178 -16.14 24.91 7.53
C LEU A 178 -16.01 23.96 8.74
N LEU A 179 -17.10 23.31 9.15
CA LEU A 179 -17.08 22.37 10.29
C LEU A 179 -16.21 21.13 10.01
N PRO A 180 -16.33 20.43 8.86
CA PRO A 180 -15.40 19.38 8.48
C PRO A 180 -13.92 19.82 8.49
N PHE A 181 -13.62 21.03 8.01
CA PHE A 181 -12.26 21.57 7.98
C PHE A 181 -11.70 21.82 9.39
N GLU A 182 -12.53 22.32 10.30
CA GLU A 182 -12.17 22.50 11.72
C GLU A 182 -11.85 21.14 12.37
N VAL A 183 -12.72 20.15 12.18
CA VAL A 183 -12.51 18.80 12.71
C VAL A 183 -11.24 18.16 12.13
N LEU A 184 -10.95 18.35 10.84
CA LEU A 184 -9.71 17.88 10.23
C LEU A 184 -8.46 18.51 10.90
N SER A 185 -8.51 19.79 11.23
CA SER A 185 -7.40 20.49 11.88
C SER A 185 -7.14 19.95 13.28
N PHE A 186 -8.19 19.69 14.06
CA PHE A 186 -8.07 19.01 15.35
C PHE A 186 -7.57 17.56 15.20
N LEU A 187 -8.03 16.83 14.17
CA LEU A 187 -7.58 15.47 13.90
C LEU A 187 -6.09 15.41 13.55
N LEU A 188 -5.59 16.35 12.75
CA LEU A 188 -4.16 16.48 12.45
C LEU A 188 -3.35 16.85 13.69
N LEU A 189 -3.86 17.74 14.55
CA LEU A 189 -3.22 18.07 15.82
C LEU A 189 -3.09 16.85 16.73
N VAL A 190 -4.19 16.12 16.93
CA VAL A 190 -4.22 14.90 17.76
C VAL A 190 -3.31 13.81 17.18
N ALA A 191 -3.31 13.64 15.86
CA ALA A 191 -2.41 12.70 15.18
C ALA A 191 -0.94 13.06 15.41
N LEU A 192 -0.57 14.34 15.34
CA LEU A 192 0.79 14.80 15.59
C LEU A 192 1.22 14.57 17.05
N ILE A 193 0.35 14.91 18.01
CA ILE A 193 0.61 14.66 19.44
C ILE A 193 0.80 13.15 19.68
N GLY A 194 -0.05 12.32 19.09
CA GLY A 194 0.05 10.85 19.17
C GLY A 194 1.36 10.33 18.58
N ALA A 195 1.75 10.80 17.39
CA ALA A 195 2.99 10.39 16.74
C ALA A 195 4.24 10.77 17.56
N ILE A 196 4.28 11.99 18.12
CA ILE A 196 5.41 12.44 18.96
C ILE A 196 5.52 11.63 20.25
N GLN A 197 4.39 11.36 20.91
CA GLN A 197 4.37 10.59 22.15
C GLN A 197 4.86 9.14 21.93
N MET A 198 4.55 8.56 20.76
CA MET A 198 5.03 7.24 20.36
C MET A 198 6.50 7.22 19.95
N ALA A 199 7.01 8.30 19.36
CA ALA A 199 8.41 8.39 18.92
C ALA A 199 9.40 8.62 20.07
N ARG A 200 8.93 9.00 21.27
CA ARG A 200 9.80 9.26 22.42
C ARG A 200 10.30 7.95 23.03
N ILE A 201 11.49 7.53 22.64
CA ILE A 201 12.20 6.39 23.23
C ILE A 201 12.60 6.73 24.68
N SER A 202 12.20 5.91 25.65
CA SER A 202 12.66 6.03 27.04
C SER A 202 14.09 5.47 27.17
N PRO A 203 15.06 6.22 27.74
CA PRO A 203 16.33 5.66 28.15
C PRO A 203 16.09 4.71 29.33
N GLY A 204 16.07 3.40 29.05
CA GLY A 204 15.97 2.36 30.06
C GLY A 204 17.35 2.09 30.66
N GLU A 205 17.55 2.56 31.88
CA GLU A 205 18.47 2.11 32.94
C GLU A 205 19.80 1.51 32.47
N ALA A 206 20.76 2.40 32.27
CA ALA A 206 22.16 2.05 32.46
C ALA A 206 22.42 1.92 33.96
N ASN A 207 22.73 0.69 34.37
CA ASN A 207 23.51 0.34 35.55
C ASN A 207 22.87 0.65 36.91
N GLU A 208 22.27 -0.39 37.50
CA GLU A 208 22.50 -0.65 38.92
C GLU A 208 23.23 -1.99 39.02
N GLU A 209 24.33 -1.95 39.78
CA GLU A 209 25.46 -2.88 39.86
C GLU A 209 25.12 -4.27 40.43
#